data_AF-A0A6C0I5V2-F1
#
_entry.id   AF-A0A6C0I5V2-F1
#
_cell.length_a   1.000
_cell.length_b   1.000
_cell.length_c   1.000
_cell.angle_alpha   90.00
_cell.angle_beta   90.00
_cell.angle_gamma   90.00
#
_symmetry.space_group_name_H-M   'P 1'
#
loop_
_entity.id
_entity.type
_entity.pdbx_description
1 polymer ?
#
loop_
_entity_poly.entity_id
_entity_poly.type
_entity_poly.pdbx_seq_one_letter_code
_entity_poly.pdbx_strand_id
1 'polypeptide(L)'
;MPRTQPNKLRLNIAKTGVFKQSVGRAGEDFVCDHIPCESCGHKKWTNLNNVKHNFPGVDLKCMRCGTYAQVKTMCTPLTLCRNGRSWKFPTSASTVRDTLKMHKGKVRYIAVTYNAKHRHVTEVCVTEPLSCKNIFHTEGFIVSDNILQYTPKILKTL
;
A
#
# COMPACT_ATOMS: atom_id res chain seq x y z
N MET A 1 34.99 -5.68 -8.16
CA MET A 1 33.54 -5.50 -8.35
C MET A 1 32.83 -5.75 -7.04
N PRO A 2 32.16 -4.77 -6.40
CA PRO A 2 31.39 -5.08 -5.22
C PRO A 2 30.12 -5.81 -5.65
N ARG A 3 30.00 -7.07 -5.23
CA ARG A 3 28.79 -7.89 -5.34
C ARG A 3 27.67 -7.16 -4.59
N THR A 4 26.71 -6.58 -5.31
CA THR A 4 25.45 -6.11 -4.72
C THR A 4 24.77 -7.32 -4.09
N GLN A 5 24.76 -7.38 -2.75
CA GLN A 5 24.08 -8.46 -2.03
C GLN A 5 22.60 -8.48 -2.46
N PRO A 6 22.05 -9.62 -2.91
CA PRO A 6 20.61 -9.76 -3.03
C PRO A 6 20.03 -9.85 -1.62
N ASN A 7 18.81 -9.31 -1.44
CA ASN A 7 17.98 -9.40 -0.23
C ASN A 7 18.28 -8.40 0.89
N LYS A 8 17.66 -7.22 0.85
CA LYS A 8 16.89 -6.74 2.01
C LYS A 8 15.64 -6.03 1.50
N LEU A 9 14.47 -6.66 1.68
CA LEU A 9 13.16 -6.01 1.59
C LEU A 9 13.14 -4.90 2.65
N ARG A 10 13.65 -3.72 2.29
CA ARG A 10 13.92 -2.61 3.20
C ARG A 10 13.34 -1.33 2.62
N LEU A 11 12.77 -0.52 3.50
CA LEU A 11 12.34 0.83 3.13
C LEU A 11 13.52 1.79 3.16
N ASN A 12 13.73 2.48 2.05
CA ASN A 12 14.72 3.54 1.91
C ASN A 12 14.15 4.87 2.42
N ILE A 13 13.99 4.99 3.73
CA ILE A 13 13.45 6.20 4.37
C ILE A 13 14.57 7.25 4.50
N ALA A 14 14.45 8.39 3.81
CA ALA A 14 15.39 9.50 3.94
C ALA A 14 15.47 10.01 5.40
N LYS A 15 16.66 10.44 5.84
CA LYS A 15 16.87 10.96 7.21
C LYS A 15 16.50 12.43 7.38
N THR A 16 16.15 13.13 6.30
CA THR A 16 15.92 14.58 6.29
C THR A 16 14.47 14.91 5.89
N GLY A 17 13.85 15.86 6.59
CA GLY A 17 12.46 16.30 6.35
C GLY A 17 11.39 15.49 7.10
N VAL A 18 10.15 16.02 7.13
CA VAL A 18 9.00 15.52 7.91
C VAL A 18 8.86 14.00 7.82
N PHE A 19 9.27 13.30 8.89
CA PHE A 19 9.44 11.83 8.94
C PHE A 19 8.28 11.03 8.34
N LYS A 20 7.04 11.51 8.50
CA LYS A 20 5.83 10.87 7.96
C LYS A 20 5.78 10.84 6.43
N GLN A 21 6.15 11.94 5.76
CA GLN A 21 6.15 12.02 4.29
C GLN A 21 7.24 11.13 3.69
N SER A 22 8.43 11.13 4.29
CA SER A 22 9.53 10.25 3.85
C SER A 22 9.17 8.77 4.01
N VAL A 23 8.40 8.39 5.04
CA VAL A 23 7.92 7.02 5.24
C VAL A 23 6.87 6.66 4.19
N GLY A 24 5.92 7.55 3.92
CA GLY A 24 4.91 7.36 2.87
C GLY A 24 5.57 7.09 1.52
N ARG A 25 6.43 8.02 1.07
CA ARG A 25 7.16 7.91 -0.19
C ARG A 25 8.01 6.63 -0.29
N ALA A 26 8.74 6.27 0.76
CA ALA A 26 9.54 5.06 0.75
C ALA A 26 8.69 3.79 0.56
N GLY A 27 7.45 3.76 1.09
CA GLY A 27 6.53 2.65 0.84
C GLY A 27 5.94 2.66 -0.56
N GLU A 28 5.61 3.83 -1.12
CA GLU A 28 5.18 3.96 -2.52
C GLU A 28 6.25 3.44 -3.49
N ASP A 29 7.50 3.83 -3.28
CA ASP A 29 8.64 3.38 -4.08
C ASP A 29 8.82 1.86 -3.93
N PHE A 30 8.73 1.33 -2.71
CA PHE A 30 8.80 -0.12 -2.46
C PHE A 30 7.73 -0.89 -3.24
N VAL A 31 6.49 -0.41 -3.25
CA VAL A 31 5.38 -1.03 -4.00
C VAL A 31 5.64 -0.99 -5.49
N CYS A 32 6.13 0.13 -6.02
CA CYS A 32 6.48 0.24 -7.44
C CYS A 32 7.53 -0.80 -7.88
N ASP A 33 8.50 -1.06 -7.01
CA ASP A 33 9.64 -1.94 -7.32
C ASP A 33 9.33 -3.44 -7.12
N HIS A 34 8.49 -3.79 -6.15
CA HIS A 34 8.39 -5.17 -5.67
C HIS A 34 7.00 -5.81 -5.79
N ILE A 35 5.93 -5.03 -5.85
CA ILE A 35 4.57 -5.56 -5.73
C ILE A 35 3.88 -5.55 -7.09
N PRO A 36 3.51 -6.71 -7.67
CA PRO A 36 2.78 -6.75 -8.92
C PRO A 36 1.37 -6.17 -8.76
N CYS A 37 0.77 -5.74 -9.87
CA CYS A 37 -0.62 -5.35 -9.88
C CYS A 37 -1.54 -6.57 -9.74
N GLU A 38 -2.24 -6.70 -8.62
CA GLU A 38 -3.19 -7.82 -8.35
C GLU A 38 -4.28 -7.99 -9.40
N SER A 39 -4.60 -6.94 -10.17
CA SER A 39 -5.60 -7.04 -11.23
C SER A 39 -5.07 -7.67 -12.52
N CYS A 40 -3.76 -7.63 -12.80
CA CYS A 40 -3.23 -8.05 -14.11
C CYS A 40 -1.82 -8.66 -14.09
N GLY A 41 -1.21 -8.82 -12.91
CA GLY A 41 0.14 -9.33 -12.70
C GLY A 41 1.29 -8.42 -13.16
N HIS A 42 1.00 -7.26 -13.75
CA HIS A 42 2.06 -6.38 -14.27
C HIS A 42 2.79 -5.65 -13.13
N LYS A 43 4.13 -5.64 -13.16
CA LYS A 43 4.96 -5.06 -12.09
C LYS A 43 5.12 -3.53 -12.16
N LYS A 44 4.83 -2.90 -13.32
CA LYS A 44 5.04 -1.46 -13.47
C LYS A 44 3.85 -0.67 -12.93
N TRP A 45 4.05 -0.10 -11.76
CA TRP A 45 3.24 1.00 -11.24
C TRP A 45 3.87 2.34 -11.62
N THR A 46 3.03 3.34 -11.86
CA THR A 46 3.44 4.74 -11.93
C THR A 46 3.04 5.41 -10.63
N ASN A 47 4.01 6.00 -9.94
CA ASN A 47 3.74 6.87 -8.79
C ASN A 47 3.16 8.20 -9.28
N LEU A 48 1.89 8.45 -8.93
CA LEU A 48 1.15 9.64 -9.34
C LEU A 48 1.61 10.90 -8.59
N ASN A 49 2.18 10.76 -7.39
CA ASN A 49 2.73 11.89 -6.64
C ASN A 49 3.93 12.53 -7.35
N ASN A 50 4.62 11.80 -8.23
CA ASN A 50 5.68 12.34 -9.09
C ASN A 50 5.14 13.16 -10.28
N VAL A 51 3.87 12.97 -10.66
CA VAL A 51 3.21 13.69 -11.77
C VAL A 51 2.45 14.90 -11.23
N LYS A 52 1.67 14.69 -10.18
CA LYS A 52 0.93 15.73 -9.46
C LYS A 52 0.95 15.38 -7.99
N HIS A 53 1.58 16.23 -7.19
CA HIS A 53 1.65 16.05 -5.75
C HIS A 53 0.22 15.94 -5.15
N ASN A 54 -0.01 14.96 -4.27
CA ASN A 54 -1.31 14.66 -3.66
C ASN A 54 -2.41 14.38 -4.69
N PHE A 55 -2.20 13.40 -5.57
CA PHE A 55 -3.27 12.95 -6.45
C PHE A 55 -4.47 12.49 -5.58
N PRO A 56 -5.71 12.97 -5.81
CA PRO A 56 -6.80 12.79 -4.86
C PRO A 56 -7.09 11.33 -4.52
N GLY A 57 -6.65 10.92 -3.31
CA GLY A 57 -7.03 9.66 -2.68
C GLY A 57 -6.50 8.38 -3.33
N VAL A 58 -5.48 8.49 -4.18
CA VAL A 58 -4.67 7.36 -4.70
C VAL A 58 -3.21 7.81 -4.92
N ASP A 59 -2.26 6.91 -4.73
CA ASP A 59 -0.82 7.20 -4.89
C ASP A 59 -0.26 6.61 -6.18
N LEU A 60 -0.76 5.45 -6.63
CA LEU A 60 -0.20 4.70 -7.75
C LEU A 60 -1.25 4.37 -8.82
N LYS A 61 -0.78 4.18 -10.06
CA LYS A 61 -1.57 3.65 -11.18
C LYS A 61 -0.83 2.56 -11.94
N CYS A 62 -1.47 1.43 -12.17
CA CYS A 62 -0.98 0.38 -13.05
C CYS A 62 -1.13 0.83 -14.51
N MET A 63 -0.03 0.84 -15.26
CA MET A 63 -0.02 1.31 -16.64
C MET A 63 -0.65 0.34 -17.64
N ARG A 64 -0.84 -0.94 -17.24
CA ARG A 64 -1.43 -1.96 -18.11
C ARG A 64 -2.96 -1.99 -18.05
N CYS A 65 -3.53 -2.07 -16.85
CA CYS A 65 -4.98 -2.25 -16.67
C CYS A 65 -5.70 -1.01 -16.10
N GLY A 66 -4.95 0.03 -15.73
CA GLY A 66 -5.51 1.26 -15.16
C GLY A 66 -6.07 1.10 -13.73
N THR A 67 -5.69 0.03 -13.02
CA THR A 67 -5.95 -0.11 -11.58
C THR A 67 -5.18 0.96 -10.81
N TYR A 68 -5.82 1.56 -9.82
CA TYR A 68 -5.22 2.52 -8.90
C TYR A 68 -4.94 1.87 -7.55
N ALA A 69 -3.94 2.38 -6.83
CA ALA A 69 -3.67 1.97 -5.46
C ALA A 69 -3.44 3.17 -4.55
N GLN A 70 -3.99 3.10 -3.33
CA GLN A 70 -3.60 3.96 -2.22
C GLN A 70 -2.67 3.17 -1.30
N VAL A 71 -1.46 3.67 -1.08
CA VAL A 71 -0.44 3.07 -0.23
C VAL A 71 -0.55 3.64 1.19
N LYS A 72 -0.40 2.77 2.19
CA LYS A 72 -0.32 3.12 3.61
C LYS A 72 0.90 2.45 4.22
N THR A 73 1.89 3.24 4.59
CA THR A 73 3.15 2.73 5.16
C THR A 73 3.17 2.93 6.67
N MET A 74 3.46 1.89 7.44
CA MET A 74 3.39 1.93 8.90
C MET A 74 4.44 1.04 9.57
N CYS A 75 4.93 1.45 10.75
CA CYS A 75 5.94 0.70 11.50
C CYS A 75 5.37 -0.30 12.52
N THR A 76 4.05 -0.46 12.51
CA THR A 76 3.29 -1.41 13.33
C THR A 76 2.58 -2.41 12.41
N PRO A 77 2.29 -3.64 12.87
CA PRO A 77 1.43 -4.55 12.12
C PRO A 77 0.09 -3.90 11.78
N LEU A 78 -0.48 -4.29 10.65
CA LEU A 78 -1.81 -3.82 10.27
C LEU A 78 -2.83 -4.30 11.32
N THR A 79 -3.68 -3.40 11.79
CA THR A 79 -4.58 -3.73 12.92
C THR A 79 -5.74 -4.60 12.45
N LEU A 80 -5.95 -5.73 13.14
CA LEU A 80 -7.15 -6.55 12.97
C LEU A 80 -8.35 -5.95 13.72
N CYS A 81 -9.54 -6.12 13.18
CA CYS A 81 -10.79 -5.90 13.90
C CYS A 81 -10.93 -6.89 15.06
N ARG A 82 -11.80 -6.55 16.03
CA ARG A 82 -12.07 -7.42 17.20
C ARG A 82 -12.57 -8.81 16.83
N ASN A 83 -13.14 -8.96 15.63
CA ASN A 83 -13.57 -10.24 15.07
C ASN A 83 -12.40 -11.13 14.59
N GLY A 84 -11.16 -10.63 14.60
CA GLY A 84 -9.96 -11.34 14.18
C GLY A 84 -9.86 -11.65 12.68
N ARG A 85 -10.78 -11.13 11.85
CA ARG A 85 -10.90 -11.49 10.43
C ARG A 85 -10.71 -10.31 9.48
N SER A 86 -11.12 -9.12 9.91
CA SER A 86 -11.06 -7.92 9.08
C SER A 86 -9.84 -7.07 9.39
N TRP A 87 -9.28 -6.41 8.37
CA TRP A 87 -8.11 -5.55 8.51
C TRP A 87 -8.47 -4.08 8.39
N LYS A 88 -7.87 -3.25 9.26
CA LYS A 88 -8.11 -1.81 9.33
C LYS A 88 -7.03 -1.04 8.60
N PHE A 89 -7.40 -0.29 7.57
CA PHE A 89 -6.51 0.65 6.89
C PHE A 89 -6.83 2.08 7.34
N PRO A 90 -5.87 2.83 7.89
CA PRO A 90 -6.09 4.21 8.34
C PRO A 90 -6.45 5.13 7.18
N THR A 91 -7.65 5.71 7.19
CA THR A 91 -8.13 6.67 6.20
C THR A 91 -9.45 7.30 6.63
N SER A 92 -9.75 8.52 6.18
CA SER A 92 -11.02 9.18 6.49
C SER A 92 -12.16 8.68 5.59
N ALA A 93 -13.38 8.67 6.11
CA ALA A 93 -14.57 8.28 5.35
C ALA A 93 -14.86 9.22 4.16
N SER A 94 -14.54 10.51 4.27
CA SER A 94 -14.65 11.47 3.16
C SER A 94 -13.75 11.08 1.99
N THR A 95 -12.45 10.91 2.25
CA THR A 95 -11.46 10.55 1.22
C THR A 95 -11.87 9.28 0.48
N VAL A 96 -12.31 8.25 1.19
CA VAL A 96 -12.70 6.98 0.56
C VAL A 96 -13.94 7.14 -0.31
N ARG A 97 -14.96 7.89 0.14
CA ARG A 97 -16.15 8.14 -0.67
C ARG A 97 -15.80 8.86 -1.96
N ASP A 98 -14.91 9.85 -1.89
CA ASP A 98 -14.48 10.62 -3.06
C ASP A 98 -13.63 9.77 -4.01
N THR A 99 -12.67 9.00 -3.47
CA THR A 99 -11.87 8.01 -4.21
C THR A 99 -12.76 6.98 -4.91
N LEU A 100 -13.76 6.42 -4.21
CA LEU A 100 -14.68 5.44 -4.78
C LEU A 100 -15.54 6.04 -5.88
N LYS A 101 -16.00 7.29 -5.74
CA LYS A 101 -16.76 7.98 -6.80
C LYS A 101 -15.91 8.17 -8.06
N MET A 102 -14.64 8.55 -7.90
CA MET A 102 -13.73 8.88 -9.00
C MET A 102 -13.17 7.65 -9.72
N HIS A 103 -12.95 6.55 -9.00
CA HIS A 103 -12.18 5.40 -9.48
C HIS A 103 -12.92 4.06 -9.28
N LYS A 104 -14.25 4.08 -9.39
CA LYS A 104 -15.17 2.95 -9.13
C LYS A 104 -14.61 1.60 -9.63
N GLY A 105 -14.48 0.65 -8.71
CA GLY A 105 -14.07 -0.74 -9.01
C GLY A 105 -12.61 -0.91 -9.45
N LYS A 106 -11.80 0.15 -9.41
CA LYS A 106 -10.40 0.12 -9.84
C LYS A 106 -9.40 0.48 -8.74
N VAL A 107 -9.84 0.78 -7.52
CA VAL A 107 -8.94 1.19 -6.43
C VAL A 107 -8.69 0.02 -5.50
N ARG A 108 -7.42 -0.19 -5.12
CA ARG A 108 -7.04 -1.07 -4.01
C ARG A 108 -6.30 -0.28 -2.95
N TYR A 109 -6.31 -0.75 -1.71
CA TYR A 109 -5.41 -0.24 -0.68
C TYR A 109 -4.27 -1.22 -0.48
N ILE A 110 -3.05 -0.69 -0.35
CA ILE A 110 -1.83 -1.46 -0.13
C ILE A 110 -1.21 -0.97 1.17
N ALA A 111 -1.17 -1.82 2.19
CA ALA A 111 -0.44 -1.54 3.42
C ALA A 111 0.94 -2.15 3.35
N VAL A 112 1.97 -1.36 3.64
CA VAL A 112 3.36 -1.82 3.78
C VAL A 112 3.77 -1.66 5.23
N THR A 113 3.94 -2.77 5.94
CA THR A 113 4.39 -2.74 7.34
C THR A 113 5.88 -3.01 7.43
N TYR A 114 6.57 -2.37 8.38
CA TYR A 114 8.01 -2.54 8.54
C TYR A 114 8.47 -2.47 10.00
N ASN A 115 9.61 -3.09 10.29
CA ASN A 115 10.27 -2.99 11.59
C ASN A 115 11.00 -1.64 11.72
N ALA A 116 10.67 -0.83 12.72
CA ALA A 116 11.26 0.51 12.90
C ALA A 116 12.80 0.52 13.06
N LYS A 117 13.36 -0.47 13.77
CA LYS A 117 14.81 -0.55 14.08
C LYS A 117 15.64 -0.84 12.82
N HIS A 118 15.17 -1.73 11.96
CA HIS A 118 15.94 -2.21 10.81
C HIS A 118 15.37 -1.80 9.46
N ARG A 119 14.19 -1.16 9.46
CA ARG A 119 13.42 -0.76 8.27
C ARG A 119 13.09 -1.93 7.33
N HIS A 120 13.10 -3.15 7.85
CA HIS A 120 12.74 -4.35 7.10
C HIS A 120 11.23 -4.39 6.92
N VAL A 121 10.77 -4.58 5.69
CA VAL A 121 9.36 -4.85 5.42
C VAL A 121 9.00 -6.18 6.08
N THR A 122 7.97 -6.13 6.92
CA THR A 122 7.46 -7.26 7.69
C THR A 122 6.29 -7.93 6.99
N GLU A 123 5.45 -7.16 6.30
CA GLU A 123 4.42 -7.70 5.40
C GLU A 123 3.95 -6.62 4.41
N VAL A 124 3.30 -7.05 3.34
CA VAL A 124 2.47 -6.20 2.50
C VAL A 124 1.06 -6.79 2.41
N CYS A 125 0.04 -5.99 2.70
CA CYS A 125 -1.36 -6.41 2.60
C CYS A 125 -2.05 -5.62 1.48
N VAL A 126 -2.73 -6.31 0.58
CA VAL A 126 -3.45 -5.70 -0.55
C VAL A 126 -4.92 -6.04 -0.46
N THR A 127 -5.80 -5.05 -0.50
CA THR A 127 -7.25 -5.32 -0.52
C THR A 127 -7.70 -5.82 -1.89
N GLU A 128 -8.84 -6.51 -1.92
CA GLU A 128 -9.68 -6.57 -3.12
C GLU A 128 -10.04 -5.16 -3.65
N PRO A 129 -10.46 -5.02 -4.93
CA PRO A 129 -10.89 -3.73 -5.45
C PRO A 129 -12.01 -3.18 -4.59
N LEU A 130 -11.85 -1.95 -4.12
CA LEU A 130 -12.77 -1.32 -3.21
C LEU A 130 -14.10 -1.04 -3.91
N SER A 131 -15.17 -1.33 -3.20
CA SER A 131 -16.55 -1.09 -3.59
C SER A 131 -17.38 -0.83 -2.34
N CYS A 132 -18.54 -0.21 -2.48
CA CYS A 132 -19.45 -0.02 -1.34
C CYS A 132 -19.94 -1.34 -0.70
N LYS A 133 -19.66 -2.50 -1.32
CA LYS A 133 -20.06 -3.83 -0.82
C LYS A 133 -19.00 -4.51 0.06
N ASN A 134 -17.74 -4.11 -0.04
CA ASN A 134 -16.60 -4.79 0.61
C ASN A 134 -15.73 -3.86 1.46
N ILE A 135 -16.22 -2.65 1.75
CA ILE A 135 -15.64 -1.77 2.75
C ILE A 135 -16.68 -1.41 3.81
N PHE A 136 -16.26 -1.44 5.07
CA PHE A 136 -17.02 -0.87 6.18
C PHE A 136 -16.24 0.30 6.77
N HIS A 137 -16.95 1.37 7.12
CA HIS A 137 -16.36 2.51 7.79
C HIS A 137 -16.49 2.36 9.29
N THR A 138 -15.37 2.51 9.99
CA THR A 138 -15.32 2.75 11.44
C THR A 138 -14.47 4.00 11.66
N GLU A 139 -14.60 4.68 12.79
CA GLU A 139 -13.92 5.96 13.08
C GLU A 139 -12.44 5.98 12.63
N GLY A 140 -12.15 6.63 11.49
CA GLY A 140 -10.80 6.79 10.95
C GLY A 140 -10.20 5.61 10.18
N PHE A 141 -10.98 4.57 9.86
CA PHE A 141 -10.48 3.39 9.13
C PHE A 141 -11.47 2.90 8.06
N ILE A 142 -10.93 2.29 7.00
CA ILE A 142 -11.68 1.30 6.23
C ILE A 142 -11.35 -0.09 6.74
N VAL A 143 -12.36 -0.94 6.74
CA VAL A 143 -12.26 -2.33 7.13
C VAL A 143 -12.47 -3.20 5.89
N SER A 144 -11.57 -4.16 5.66
CA SER A 144 -11.70 -5.15 4.59
C SER A 144 -11.45 -6.55 5.11
N ASP A 145 -12.36 -7.48 4.78
CA ASP A 145 -12.25 -8.90 5.10
C ASP A 145 -11.42 -9.67 4.06
N ASN A 146 -11.28 -9.11 2.86
CA ASN A 146 -10.65 -9.77 1.71
C ASN A 146 -9.34 -9.07 1.39
N ILE A 147 -8.26 -9.55 2.01
CA ILE A 147 -6.90 -9.09 1.74
C ILE A 147 -6.02 -10.24 1.24
N LEU A 148 -5.11 -9.91 0.35
CA LEU A 148 -3.94 -10.73 0.03
C LEU A 148 -2.78 -10.29 0.91
N GLN A 149 -2.11 -11.24 1.57
CA GLN A 149 -0.98 -10.96 2.44
C GLN A 149 0.32 -11.52 1.86
N TYR A 150 1.29 -10.65 1.66
CA TYR A 150 2.64 -10.96 1.23
C TYR A 150 3.60 -10.93 2.42
N THR A 151 3.95 -12.12 2.91
CA THR A 151 5.00 -12.27 3.93
C THR A 151 6.39 -12.06 3.32
N PRO A 152 7.45 -11.83 4.12
CA PRO A 152 8.80 -11.66 3.59
C PRO A 152 9.30 -12.87 2.79
N LYS A 153 8.76 -14.07 3.05
CA LYS A 153 9.05 -15.27 2.26
C LYS A 153 8.45 -15.16 0.85
N ILE A 154 7.19 -14.73 0.73
CA ILE A 154 6.52 -14.56 -0.56
C ILE A 154 7.12 -13.40 -1.34
N LEU A 155 7.42 -12.29 -0.67
CA LEU A 155 8.01 -11.10 -1.30
C LEU A 155 9.36 -11.39 -1.96
N LYS A 156 10.14 -12.37 -1.47
CA LYS A 156 11.41 -12.79 -2.10
C LYS A 156 11.22 -13.60 -3.38
N THR A 157 10.01 -14.11 -3.62
CA THR A 157 9.69 -14.96 -4.78
C THR A 157 8.92 -14.23 -5.88
N LEU A 158 8.50 -12.98 -5.62
CA LEU A 158 7.78 -12.14 -6.59
C LEU A 158 8.70 -11.62 -7.68
#